data_AF-A0A7V4J091-F1
#
_entry.id   AF-A0A7V4J091-F1
#
_cell.length_a   1.000
_cell.length_b   1.000
_cell.length_c   1.000
_cell.angle_alpha   90.00
_cell.angle_beta   90.00
_cell.angle_gamma   90.00
#
_symmetry.space_group_name_H-M   'P 1'
#
loop_
_entity.id
_entity.type
_entity.pdbx_description
1 polymer ?
#
loop_
_entity_poly.entity_id
_entity_poly.type
_entity_poly.pdbx_seq_one_letter_code
_entity_poly.pdbx_strand_id
1 'polypeptide(L)' 'MKLFDFVRESRDELKKVTWPEKEEVSNFTMVVIVTLIIVSVFLSVVDFGLNHIIGIFVR' A
#
# COMPACT_ATOMS: atom_id res chain seq x y z
N MET A 1 -36.92 -4.41 -7.20
CA MET A 1 -36.50 -5.81 -7.45
C MET A 1 -35.22 -5.90 -8.28
N LYS A 2 -35.01 -5.07 -9.32
CA LYS A 2 -33.81 -5.08 -10.19
C LYS A 2 -32.43 -4.94 -9.52
N LEU A 3 -32.32 -4.22 -8.40
CA LEU A 3 -31.04 -4.03 -7.69
C LEU A 3 -30.51 -5.30 -7.03
N PHE A 4 -31.41 -6.16 -6.51
CA PHE A 4 -31.02 -7.42 -5.90
C PHE A 4 -30.48 -8.40 -6.95
N ASP A 5 -31.12 -8.43 -8.12
CA ASP A 5 -30.67 -9.23 -9.26
C ASP A 5 -29.33 -8.73 -9.81
N PHE A 6 -29.14 -7.41 -9.90
CA PHE A 6 -27.87 -6.81 -10.34
C PHE A 6 -26.68 -7.14 -9.43
N VAL A 7 -26.88 -7.09 -8.10
CA VAL A 7 -25.83 -7.45 -7.13
C VAL A 7 -25.52 -8.95 -7.19
N ARG A 8 -26.54 -9.77 -7.44
CA ARG A 8 -26.37 -11.22 -7.61
C ARG A 8 -25.59 -11.55 -8.88
N GLU A 9 -25.95 -10.96 -10.01
CA GLU A 9 -25.21 -11.11 -11.27
C GLU A 9 -23.76 -10.62 -11.16
N SER A 10 -23.54 -9.45 -10.54
CA SER A 10 -22.20 -8.92 -10.29
C SER A 10 -21.34 -9.86 -9.45
N ARG A 11 -21.92 -10.48 -8.40
CA ARG A 11 -21.21 -11.45 -7.57
C ARG A 11 -20.88 -12.73 -8.35
N ASP A 12 -21.75 -13.16 -9.25
CA ASP A 12 -21.51 -14.35 -10.08
C ASP A 12 -20.47 -14.09 -11.18
N GLU A 13 -20.34 -12.86 -11.67
CA GLU A 13 -19.23 -12.44 -12.55
C GLU A 13 -17.90 -12.33 -11.81
N LEU A 14 -17.89 -11.78 -10.58
CA LEU A 14 -16.68 -11.69 -9.76
C LEU A 14 -16.09 -13.06 -9.41
N LYS A 15 -16.88 -14.14 -9.43
CA LYS A 15 -16.39 -15.52 -9.27
C LYS A 15 -15.67 -16.06 -10.51
N LYS A 16 -15.91 -15.49 -11.70
CA LYS A 16 -15.21 -15.87 -12.94
C LYS A 16 -13.82 -15.23 -13.01
N VAL A 17 -13.57 -14.22 -12.18
CA VAL A 17 -12.26 -13.58 -12.05
C VAL A 17 -11.31 -14.54 -11.34
N THR A 18 -10.13 -14.72 -11.92
CA THR A 18 -9.05 -15.52 -11.32
C THR A 18 -8.41 -14.71 -10.21
N TRP A 19 -8.89 -14.92 -8.97
CA TRP A 19 -8.30 -14.29 -7.80
C TRP A 19 -6.95 -14.94 -7.47
N PRO A 20 -5.94 -14.14 -7.10
CA PRO A 20 -4.64 -14.65 -6.68
C PRO A 20 -4.78 -15.53 -5.44
N GLU A 21 -3.82 -16.43 -5.26
CA GLU A 21 -3.79 -17.30 -4.08
C GLU A 21 -3.54 -16.46 -2.81
N LYS A 22 -4.11 -16.88 -1.68
CA LYS A 22 -3.97 -16.15 -0.40
C LYS A 22 -2.50 -15.98 0.00
N GLU A 23 -1.66 -16.94 -0.34
CA GLU A 23 -0.22 -16.89 -0.09
C GLU A 23 0.46 -15.78 -0.91
N GLU A 24 0.13 -15.66 -2.19
CA GLU A 24 0.68 -14.65 -3.09
C GLU A 24 0.32 -13.23 -2.61
N VAL A 25 -0.93 -13.02 -2.19
CA VAL A 25 -1.39 -11.73 -1.62
C VAL A 25 -0.63 -11.39 -0.34
N SER A 26 -0.36 -12.38 0.51
CA SER A 26 0.40 -12.18 1.74
C SER A 26 1.86 -11.83 1.45
N ASN A 27 2.49 -12.52 0.48
CA ASN A 27 3.85 -12.26 0.04
C ASN A 27 3.99 -10.84 -0.52
N PHE A 28 3.08 -10.40 -1.39
CA PHE A 28 3.10 -9.04 -1.90
C PHE A 28 2.93 -8.00 -0.79
N THR A 29 2.04 -8.25 0.17
CA THR A 29 1.86 -7.36 1.31
C THR A 29 3.13 -7.25 2.15
N MET A 30 3.82 -8.37 2.39
CA MET A 30 5.09 -8.38 3.12
C MET A 30 6.17 -7.58 2.41
N VAL A 31 6.31 -7.75 1.08
CA VAL A 31 7.26 -6.97 0.26
C VAL A 31 6.98 -5.47 0.34
N VAL A 32 5.71 -5.07 0.24
CA VAL A 32 5.30 -3.67 0.36
C VAL A 32 5.65 -3.11 1.74
N ILE A 33 5.37 -3.84 2.81
CA ILE A 33 5.70 -3.41 4.19
C ILE A 33 7.21 -3.19 4.35
N VAL A 34 8.03 -4.13 3.88
CA VAL A 34 9.50 -3.99 3.94
C VAL A 34 9.96 -2.77 3.16
N THR A 35 9.40 -2.56 1.97
CA THR A 35 9.73 -1.39 1.13
C THR A 35 9.37 -0.08 1.83
N LEU A 36 8.19 0.00 2.44
CA LEU A 36 7.75 1.18 3.21
C LEU A 36 8.67 1.47 4.40
N ILE A 37 9.13 0.43 5.11
CA ILE A 37 10.07 0.59 6.22
C ILE A 37 11.38 1.19 5.71
N ILE A 38 11.94 0.67 4.61
CA ILE A 38 13.20 1.18 4.04
C ILE A 38 13.04 2.65 3.63
N VAL A 39 11.97 2.98 2.90
CA VAL A 39 11.69 4.34 2.45
C VAL A 39 11.47 5.28 3.64
N SER A 40 10.74 4.86 4.67
CA SER A 40 10.51 5.65 5.88
C SER A 40 11.80 5.97 6.63
N VAL A 41 12.69 4.98 6.78
CA VAL A 41 14.00 5.19 7.42
C VAL A 41 14.85 6.15 6.58
N PHE A 42 14.87 5.99 5.27
CA PHE A 42 15.60 6.90 4.38
C PHE A 42 15.10 8.34 4.50
N LEU A 43 13.78 8.55 4.41
CA LEU A 43 13.18 9.88 4.55
C LEU A 43 13.48 10.48 5.92
N SER A 44 13.36 9.70 6.99
CA SER A 44 13.70 10.14 8.35
C SER A 44 15.13 10.67 8.43
N VAL A 45 16.11 9.94 7.89
CA VAL A 45 17.52 10.39 7.87
C VAL A 45 17.69 11.68 7.08
N VAL A 46 17.04 11.78 5.91
CA VAL A 46 17.10 12.98 5.06
C VAL A 46 16.47 14.19 5.76
N ASP A 47 15.30 14.03 6.37
CA ASP A 47 14.59 15.08 7.10
C ASP A 47 15.42 15.57 8.29
N PHE A 48 16.03 14.67 9.06
CA PHE A 48 16.92 15.07 10.16
C PHE A 48 18.16 15.81 9.66
N GLY A 49 18.77 15.34 8.58
CA GLY A 49 19.93 15.99 7.96
C GLY A 49 19.61 17.40 7.46
N LEU A 50 18.51 17.54 6.72
CA LEU A 50 18.04 18.83 6.19
C LEU A 50 17.66 19.79 7.32
N ASN A 51 16.92 19.33 8.33
CA ASN A 51 16.56 20.16 9.48
C ASN A 51 17.78 20.68 10.24
N HIS A 52 18.84 19.87 10.36
CA HIS A 52 20.08 20.30 11.01
C HIS A 52 20.80 21.40 10.20
N ILE A 53 20.90 21.23 8.88
CA ILE A 53 21.52 22.21 7.98
C ILE A 53 20.75 23.52 7.98
N ILE A 54 19.42 23.45 7.86
CA ILE A 54 18.55 24.63 7.88
C ILE A 54 18.62 25.33 9.24
N GLY A 55 18.62 24.59 10.34
CA GLY A 55 18.73 25.15 11.69
C GLY A 55 20.03 25.91 11.94
N ILE A 56 21.14 25.47 11.34
CA ILE A 56 22.42 26.20 11.37
C ILE A 56 22.33 27.49 10.54
N PHE A 57 21.62 27.47 9.42
CA PHE A 57 21.53 28.61 8.50
C PHE A 57 20.52 29.68 8.93
N VAL A 58 19.47 29.29 9.66
CA VAL A 58 18.39 30.16 10.15
C VAL A 58 18.75 30.88 11.46
N ARG A 59 19.76 30.39 12.19
CA ARG A 59 20.32 31.05 13.39
C ARG A 59 21.46 32.00 13.02
#